data_AF-A0A8J7QC42-F1
#
_entry.id   AF-A0A8J7QC42-F1
#
_cell.length_a   1.000
_cell.length_b   1.000
_cell.length_c   1.000
_cell.angle_alpha   90.00
_cell.angle_beta   90.00
_cell.angle_gamma   90.00
#
_symmetry.space_group_name_H-M   'P 1'
#
loop_
_entity.id
_entity.type
_entity.pdbx_description
1 polymer ?
#
loop_
_entity_poly.entity_id
_entity_poly.type
_entity_poly.pdbx_seq_one_letter_code
_entity_poly.pdbx_strand_id
1 'polypeptide(L)'
;MHQVFECDETQLMQVDPAWSAADLLNQNAVFYLKDLTEHLDFETNRVKKKFNALLASGSDPWQEIGIRKIWSHWMVRMKIFRDYYTHELRNTVTPVNPDWTANELLQQPGVFSLAEVCKKIPFSAHQLRYQSKRMVHPREEIGVYKDEQEKAYLVDMPVFAAWMNTIWADAL
;
A
#
# COMPACT_ATOMS: atom_id res chain seq x y z
N MET A 1 -17.65 12.29 30.49
CA MET A 1 -17.60 10.90 30.00
C MET A 1 -16.28 10.68 29.26
N HIS A 2 -15.15 10.64 30.00
CA HIS A 2 -13.78 10.65 29.46
C HIS A 2 -12.88 9.69 30.27
N GLN A 3 -13.13 8.39 30.22
CA GLN A 3 -12.29 7.41 30.92
C GLN A 3 -11.86 6.21 30.06
N VAL A 4 -12.15 6.22 28.76
CA VAL A 4 -11.75 5.13 27.83
C VAL A 4 -10.42 5.44 27.12
N PHE A 5 -9.86 6.65 27.32
CA PHE A 5 -8.72 7.15 26.55
C PHE A 5 -7.41 7.22 27.35
N GLU A 6 -7.40 6.86 28.63
CA GLU A 6 -6.18 6.98 29.48
C GLU A 6 -5.25 5.75 29.39
N CYS A 7 -5.68 4.64 28.76
CA CYS A 7 -4.87 3.41 28.72
C CYS A 7 -4.03 3.21 27.45
N ASP A 8 -4.04 4.12 26.48
CA ASP A 8 -3.18 4.06 25.29
C ASP A 8 -2.69 5.50 24.97
N GLU A 9 -1.38 5.73 25.03
CA GLU A 9 -0.65 7.01 25.05
C GLU A 9 -0.79 7.93 23.82
N THR A 10 -1.97 8.08 23.22
CA THR A 10 -2.16 8.93 22.02
C THR A 10 -3.50 9.67 22.05
N GLN A 11 -3.45 10.99 21.83
CA GLN A 11 -4.64 11.84 21.78
C GLN A 11 -5.39 11.66 20.45
N LEU A 12 -6.72 11.74 20.51
CA LEU A 12 -7.56 11.83 19.32
C LEU A 12 -7.38 13.23 18.70
N MET A 13 -6.96 13.26 17.43
CA MET A 13 -6.74 14.49 16.67
C MET A 13 -7.65 14.55 15.45
N GLN A 14 -7.95 15.78 15.01
CA GLN A 14 -8.53 16.02 13.69
C GLN A 14 -7.42 16.12 12.66
N VAL A 15 -7.72 15.70 11.43
CA VAL A 15 -6.80 15.87 10.31
C VAL A 15 -6.78 17.35 9.91
N ASP A 16 -5.59 17.96 9.87
CA ASP A 16 -5.42 19.30 9.31
C ASP A 16 -5.49 19.19 7.77
N PRO A 17 -6.43 19.88 7.10
CA PRO A 17 -6.55 19.86 5.64
C PRO A 17 -5.30 20.35 4.90
N ALA A 18 -4.41 21.09 5.57
CA ALA A 18 -3.15 21.56 4.98
C ALA A 18 -2.03 20.50 5.01
N TRP A 19 -2.21 19.39 5.72
CA TRP A 19 -1.19 18.35 5.79
C TRP A 19 -1.09 17.55 4.50
N SER A 20 0.16 17.31 4.07
CA SER A 20 0.41 16.30 3.04
C SER A 20 0.15 14.89 3.59
N ALA A 21 -0.03 13.91 2.70
CA ALA A 21 -0.11 12.51 3.09
C ALA A 21 1.10 12.06 3.92
N ALA A 22 2.31 12.55 3.60
CA ALA A 22 3.52 12.24 4.35
C ALA A 22 3.49 12.84 5.77
N ASP A 23 3.02 14.08 5.91
CA ASP A 23 2.90 14.74 7.21
C ASP A 23 1.86 14.04 8.10
N LEU A 24 0.72 13.66 7.52
CA LEU A 24 -0.33 12.92 8.20
C LEU A 24 0.15 11.53 8.66
N LEU A 25 0.84 10.80 7.79
CA LEU A 25 1.46 9.52 8.15
C LEU A 25 2.45 9.68 9.30
N ASN A 26 3.20 10.79 9.33
CA ASN A 26 4.21 11.07 10.35
C ASN A 26 3.67 11.39 11.75
N GLN A 27 2.37 11.64 11.89
CA GLN A 27 1.75 11.95 13.18
C GLN A 27 1.74 10.74 14.13
N ASN A 28 2.05 10.97 15.41
CA ASN A 28 1.90 9.98 16.47
C ASN A 28 0.61 10.25 17.27
N ALA A 29 -0.54 10.01 16.62
CA ALA A 29 -1.85 10.29 17.18
C ALA A 29 -2.91 9.26 16.71
N VAL A 30 -4.11 9.38 17.27
CA VAL A 30 -5.29 8.64 16.82
C VAL A 30 -6.18 9.54 15.98
N PHE A 31 -6.67 9.05 14.84
CA PHE A 31 -7.61 9.77 13.99
C PHE A 31 -8.86 8.92 13.73
N TYR A 32 -9.92 9.57 13.24
CA TYR A 32 -11.03 8.82 12.67
C TYR A 32 -10.67 8.31 11.29
N LEU A 33 -11.01 7.05 11.02
CA LEU A 33 -10.74 6.42 9.72
C LEU A 33 -11.36 7.19 8.54
N LYS A 34 -12.55 7.78 8.76
CA LYS A 34 -13.27 8.57 7.75
C LYS A 34 -12.52 9.84 7.32
N ASP A 35 -11.68 10.40 8.20
CA ASP A 35 -10.96 11.65 7.93
C ASP A 35 -9.63 11.35 7.20
N LEU A 36 -9.11 10.12 7.35
CA LEU A 36 -7.89 9.66 6.69
C LEU A 36 -8.11 9.27 5.23
N THR A 37 -9.29 8.76 4.88
CA THR A 37 -9.56 8.21 3.55
C THR A 37 -9.44 9.26 2.45
N GLU A 38 -9.79 10.51 2.74
CA GLU A 38 -9.68 11.62 1.78
C GLU A 38 -8.23 12.07 1.55
N HIS A 39 -7.38 12.00 2.58
CA HIS A 39 -6.00 12.48 2.52
C HIS A 39 -4.99 11.42 2.06
N LEU A 40 -5.28 10.15 2.35
CA LEU A 40 -4.41 9.02 2.06
C LEU A 40 -4.92 8.17 0.89
N ASP A 41 -6.00 8.58 0.21
CA ASP A 41 -6.51 7.95 -1.01
C ASP A 41 -6.56 6.40 -0.95
N PHE A 42 -7.27 5.87 0.05
CA PHE A 42 -7.46 4.43 0.21
C PHE A 42 -8.93 4.06 0.49
N GLU A 43 -9.30 2.84 0.13
CA GLU A 43 -10.66 2.34 0.35
C GLU A 43 -10.90 1.89 1.79
N THR A 44 -11.84 2.52 2.48
CA THR A 44 -12.24 2.16 3.86
C THR A 44 -12.65 0.68 3.98
N ASN A 45 -13.25 0.12 2.94
CA ASN A 45 -13.73 -1.27 2.94
C ASN A 45 -12.58 -2.27 3.02
N ARG A 46 -11.42 -1.97 2.44
CA ARG A 46 -10.23 -2.83 2.52
C ARG A 46 -9.74 -2.93 3.97
N VAL A 47 -9.65 -1.80 4.66
CA VAL A 47 -9.30 -1.73 6.08
C VAL A 47 -10.27 -2.55 6.93
N LYS A 48 -11.58 -2.38 6.71
CA LYS A 48 -12.62 -3.11 7.44
C LYS A 48 -12.57 -4.62 7.18
N LYS A 49 -12.25 -5.06 5.96
CA LYS A 49 -12.07 -6.49 5.63
C LYS A 49 -10.89 -7.08 6.41
N LYS A 50 -9.73 -6.42 6.39
CA LYS A 50 -8.55 -6.87 7.16
C LYS A 50 -8.84 -6.92 8.66
N PHE A 51 -9.51 -5.90 9.19
CA PHE A 51 -9.95 -5.87 10.58
C PHE A 51 -10.80 -7.11 10.95
N ASN A 52 -11.82 -7.42 10.16
CA ASN A 52 -12.67 -8.58 10.42
C ASN A 52 -11.91 -9.91 10.29
N ALA A 53 -10.97 -10.01 9.35
CA ALA A 53 -10.13 -11.18 9.18
C ALA A 53 -9.23 -11.43 10.41
N LEU A 54 -8.63 -10.37 10.95
CA LEU A 54 -7.82 -10.44 12.17
C LEU A 54 -8.65 -10.85 13.39
N LEU A 55 -9.86 -10.30 13.54
CA LEU A 55 -10.78 -10.74 14.59
C LEU A 55 -11.14 -12.22 14.45
N ALA A 56 -11.39 -12.70 13.23
CA ALA A 56 -11.71 -14.10 12.97
C ALA A 56 -10.53 -15.04 13.26
N SER A 57 -9.28 -14.57 13.12
CA SER A 57 -8.07 -15.34 13.46
C SER A 57 -7.66 -15.24 14.93
N GLY A 58 -8.36 -14.43 15.74
CA GLY A 58 -8.02 -14.19 17.16
C GLY A 58 -6.89 -13.17 17.38
N SER A 59 -6.47 -12.45 16.34
CA SER A 59 -5.48 -11.38 16.43
C SER A 59 -6.13 -10.06 16.84
N ASP A 60 -5.40 -9.18 17.54
CA ASP A 60 -5.89 -7.83 17.90
C ASP A 60 -5.60 -6.82 16.77
N PRO A 61 -6.63 -6.31 16.05
CA PRO A 61 -6.43 -5.35 14.97
C PRO A 61 -5.81 -4.03 15.43
N TRP A 62 -5.94 -3.69 16.72
CA TRP A 62 -5.31 -2.48 17.25
C TRP A 62 -3.79 -2.60 17.28
N GLN A 63 -3.26 -3.78 17.62
CA GLN A 63 -1.82 -4.04 17.64
C GLN A 63 -1.25 -4.34 16.25
N GLU A 64 -2.01 -5.04 15.41
CA GLU A 64 -1.55 -5.48 14.08
C GLU A 64 -1.59 -4.38 13.02
N ILE A 65 -2.69 -3.64 12.94
CA ILE A 65 -2.92 -2.64 11.88
C ILE A 65 -3.30 -1.26 12.41
N GLY A 66 -3.30 -1.07 13.74
CA GLY A 66 -3.65 0.21 14.35
C GLY A 66 -5.12 0.57 14.24
N ILE A 67 -6.03 -0.39 14.01
CA ILE A 67 -7.46 -0.10 13.82
C ILE A 67 -8.27 -0.60 15.01
N ARG A 68 -9.16 0.26 15.54
CA ARG A 68 -10.13 -0.13 16.57
C ARG A 68 -11.50 0.42 16.23
N LYS A 69 -12.54 -0.35 16.55
CA LYS A 69 -13.93 0.10 16.47
C LYS A 69 -14.48 0.32 17.86
N ILE A 70 -14.96 1.53 18.15
CA ILE A 70 -15.63 1.88 19.41
C ILE A 70 -17.03 2.38 19.05
N TRP A 71 -18.04 1.64 19.47
CA TRP A 71 -19.45 1.87 19.07
C TRP A 71 -19.60 1.96 17.54
N SER A 72 -20.00 3.12 17.02
CA SER A 72 -20.16 3.42 15.58
C SER A 72 -18.90 4.01 14.94
N HIS A 73 -17.85 4.29 15.71
CA HIS A 73 -16.66 4.99 15.23
C HIS A 73 -15.48 4.06 14.98
N TRP A 74 -14.75 4.37 13.91
CA TRP A 74 -13.52 3.68 13.52
C TRP A 74 -12.33 4.58 13.79
N MET A 75 -11.41 4.10 14.60
CA MET A 75 -10.24 4.82 15.08
C MET A 75 -8.99 4.21 14.49
N VAL A 76 -8.00 5.05 14.20
CA VAL A 76 -6.75 4.69 13.55
C VAL A 76 -5.57 5.24 14.33
N ARG A 77 -4.74 4.37 14.88
CA ARG A 77 -3.46 4.70 15.51
C ARG A 77 -2.39 4.78 14.43
N MET A 78 -1.98 6.00 14.08
CA MET A 78 -1.09 6.23 12.93
C MET A 78 0.27 5.59 13.07
N LYS A 79 0.80 5.48 14.30
CA LYS A 79 2.09 4.82 14.56
C LYS A 79 2.17 3.40 13.99
N ILE A 80 1.06 2.66 14.00
CA ILE A 80 1.00 1.28 13.45
C ILE A 80 0.37 1.28 12.07
N PHE A 81 -0.70 2.07 11.89
CA PHE A 81 -1.41 2.11 10.62
C PHE A 81 -0.53 2.58 9.47
N ARG A 82 0.47 3.43 9.71
CA ARG A 82 1.42 3.88 8.68
C ARG A 82 2.07 2.71 7.94
N ASP A 83 2.54 1.71 8.66
CA ASP A 83 3.25 0.57 8.06
C ASP A 83 2.25 -0.27 7.26
N TYR A 84 1.10 -0.57 7.86
CA TYR A 84 0.01 -1.26 7.15
C TYR A 84 -0.44 -0.51 5.89
N TYR A 85 -0.59 0.81 5.97
CA TYR A 85 -0.96 1.65 4.85
C TYR A 85 0.09 1.59 3.74
N THR A 86 1.36 1.80 4.08
CA THR A 86 2.46 1.85 3.11
C THR A 86 2.67 0.52 2.42
N HIS A 87 2.52 -0.59 3.14
CA HIS A 87 2.80 -1.93 2.61
C HIS A 87 1.59 -2.62 1.96
N GLU A 88 0.37 -2.40 2.47
CA GLU A 88 -0.83 -3.15 2.05
C GLU A 88 -1.97 -2.27 1.47
N LEU A 89 -2.17 -1.02 1.90
CA LEU A 89 -3.33 -0.22 1.44
C LEU A 89 -3.03 0.78 0.33
N ARG A 90 -1.85 1.41 0.32
CA ARG A 90 -1.42 2.42 -0.67
C ARG A 90 -1.34 1.87 -2.10
N ASN A 91 -1.64 0.58 -2.29
CA ASN A 91 -1.77 -0.05 -3.59
C ASN A 91 -3.04 0.44 -4.32
N THR A 92 -3.17 1.74 -4.54
CA THR A 92 -3.97 2.27 -5.64
C THR A 92 -3.18 1.93 -6.89
N VAL A 93 -3.69 1.02 -7.72
CA VAL A 93 -3.03 0.69 -8.97
C VAL A 93 -3.00 1.97 -9.82
N THR A 94 -1.81 2.56 -9.97
CA THR A 94 -1.61 3.75 -10.77
C THR A 94 -1.95 3.43 -12.22
N PRO A 95 -2.84 4.20 -12.87
CA PRO A 95 -3.11 4.02 -14.28
C PRO A 95 -1.85 4.34 -15.08
N VAL A 96 -1.51 3.48 -16.05
CA VAL A 96 -0.44 3.75 -17.00
C VAL A 96 -0.95 4.77 -18.01
N ASN A 97 -0.25 5.90 -18.17
CA ASN A 97 -0.55 6.84 -19.24
C ASN A 97 -0.22 6.18 -20.60
N PRO A 98 -1.18 6.11 -21.54
CA PRO A 98 -0.96 5.50 -22.85
C PRO A 98 0.10 6.21 -23.70
N ASP A 99 0.48 7.45 -23.39
CA ASP A 99 1.46 8.22 -24.15
C ASP A 99 2.89 8.04 -23.63
N TRP A 100 3.08 7.45 -22.45
CA TRP A 100 4.43 7.21 -21.90
C TRP A 100 5.21 6.18 -22.72
N THR A 101 6.48 6.46 -22.91
CA THR A 101 7.51 5.51 -23.33
C THR A 101 7.88 4.55 -22.19
N ALA A 102 8.60 3.47 -22.51
CA ALA A 102 9.10 2.53 -21.51
C ALA A 102 9.95 3.23 -20.43
N ASN A 103 10.85 4.13 -20.84
CA ASN A 103 11.74 4.84 -19.93
C ASN A 103 10.98 5.82 -19.02
N GLU A 104 9.99 6.53 -19.57
CA GLU A 104 9.15 7.43 -18.77
C GLU A 104 8.32 6.66 -17.74
N LEU A 105 7.77 5.50 -18.11
CA LEU A 105 7.05 4.62 -17.19
C LEU A 105 7.94 4.14 -16.04
N LEU A 106 9.17 3.69 -16.33
CA LEU A 106 10.11 3.19 -15.33
C LEU A 106 10.58 4.27 -14.33
N GLN A 107 10.42 5.55 -14.67
CA GLN A 107 10.72 6.66 -13.77
C GLN A 107 9.55 7.02 -12.84
N GLN A 108 8.35 6.46 -13.05
CA GLN A 108 7.19 6.80 -12.25
C GLN A 108 7.19 6.07 -10.91
N PRO A 109 6.92 6.75 -9.79
CA PRO A 109 6.71 6.08 -8.52
C PRO A 109 5.31 5.44 -8.49
N GLY A 110 5.20 4.31 -7.80
CA GLY A 110 3.92 3.69 -7.49
C GLY A 110 3.80 2.23 -7.92
N VAL A 111 2.58 1.72 -7.81
CA VAL A 111 2.24 0.33 -8.10
C VAL A 111 1.36 0.28 -9.34
N PHE A 112 1.76 -0.50 -10.34
CA PHE A 112 1.07 -0.56 -11.63
C PHE A 112 0.58 -1.98 -11.92
N SER A 113 -0.43 -2.10 -12.78
CA SER A 113 -0.85 -3.41 -13.29
C SER A 113 0.25 -3.98 -14.16
N LEU A 114 0.68 -5.23 -13.89
CA LEU A 114 1.66 -5.92 -14.72
C LEU A 114 1.24 -5.97 -16.19
N ALA A 115 -0.06 -6.16 -16.45
CA ALA A 115 -0.58 -6.22 -17.82
C ALA A 115 -0.38 -4.89 -18.57
N GLU A 116 -0.58 -3.75 -17.90
CA GLU A 116 -0.39 -2.44 -18.50
C GLU A 116 1.10 -2.09 -18.66
N VAL A 117 1.93 -2.44 -17.68
CA VAL A 117 3.39 -2.26 -17.77
C VAL A 117 3.95 -3.03 -18.97
N CYS A 118 3.56 -4.30 -19.14
CA CYS A 118 3.99 -5.16 -20.24
C CYS A 118 3.57 -4.68 -21.64
N LYS A 119 2.65 -3.72 -21.77
CA LYS A 119 2.37 -3.07 -23.05
C LYS A 119 3.47 -2.09 -23.47
N LYS A 120 4.28 -1.63 -22.52
CA LYS A 120 5.30 -0.60 -22.70
C LYS A 120 6.73 -1.14 -22.72
N ILE A 121 6.98 -2.27 -22.06
CA ILE A 121 8.31 -2.88 -21.95
C ILE A 121 8.42 -4.15 -22.82
N PRO A 122 9.64 -4.56 -23.23
CA PRO A 122 9.84 -5.73 -24.08
C PRO A 122 9.77 -7.07 -23.31
N PHE A 123 8.83 -7.20 -22.38
CA PHE A 123 8.60 -8.41 -21.60
C PHE A 123 7.11 -8.76 -21.57
N SER A 124 6.80 -10.04 -21.78
CA SER A 124 5.44 -10.53 -21.57
C SER A 124 5.12 -10.69 -20.09
N ALA A 125 3.84 -10.51 -19.74
CA ALA A 125 3.37 -10.77 -18.38
C ALA A 125 3.65 -12.23 -17.94
N HIS A 126 3.63 -13.19 -18.87
CA HIS A 126 3.97 -14.58 -18.56
C HIS A 126 5.42 -14.74 -18.10
N GLN A 127 6.38 -14.13 -18.80
CA GLN A 127 7.80 -14.18 -18.43
C GLN A 127 8.05 -13.58 -17.05
N LEU A 128 7.49 -12.40 -16.77
CA LEU A 128 7.67 -11.73 -15.49
C LEU A 128 7.00 -12.48 -14.33
N ARG A 129 5.81 -13.04 -14.55
CA ARG A 129 5.15 -13.93 -13.56
C ARG A 129 5.96 -15.19 -13.28
N TYR A 130 6.56 -15.77 -14.32
CA TYR A 130 7.39 -16.96 -14.15
C TYR A 130 8.63 -16.64 -13.31
N GLN A 131 9.28 -15.51 -13.56
CA GLN A 131 10.42 -15.07 -12.75
C GLN A 131 10.01 -14.76 -11.30
N SER A 132 8.91 -14.05 -11.08
CA SER A 132 8.45 -13.72 -9.73
C SER A 132 8.19 -14.98 -8.88
N LYS A 133 7.67 -16.05 -9.49
CA LYS A 133 7.40 -17.31 -8.77
C LYS A 133 8.67 -18.05 -8.32
N ARG A 134 9.83 -17.70 -8.86
CA ARG A 134 11.12 -18.33 -8.53
C ARG A 134 11.87 -17.60 -7.41
N MET A 135 11.43 -16.41 -7.05
CA MET A 135 12.01 -15.60 -5.98
C MET A 135 11.35 -15.90 -4.64
N VAL A 136 12.08 -15.70 -3.54
CA VAL A 136 11.56 -15.86 -2.18
C VAL A 136 10.74 -14.64 -1.79
N HIS A 137 11.23 -13.46 -2.18
CA HIS A 137 10.69 -12.14 -1.88
C HIS A 137 10.51 -11.36 -3.18
N PRO A 138 9.57 -11.79 -4.06
CA PRO A 138 9.50 -11.29 -5.43
C PRO A 138 9.21 -9.79 -5.55
N ARG A 139 8.52 -9.21 -4.56
CA ARG A 139 8.28 -7.77 -4.51
C ARG A 139 9.56 -7.00 -4.21
N GLU A 140 10.36 -7.47 -3.26
CA GLU A 140 11.62 -6.84 -2.86
C GLU A 140 12.76 -7.09 -3.86
N GLU A 141 12.75 -8.22 -4.54
CA GLU A 141 13.82 -8.64 -5.44
C GLU A 141 13.65 -8.11 -6.86
N ILE A 142 12.43 -8.20 -7.42
CA ILE A 142 12.16 -7.81 -8.81
C ILE A 142 10.99 -6.86 -8.97
N GLY A 143 10.30 -6.47 -7.89
CA GLY A 143 9.16 -5.56 -7.95
C GLY A 143 7.88 -6.17 -8.52
N VAL A 144 7.85 -7.45 -8.93
CA VAL A 144 6.65 -8.08 -9.52
C VAL A 144 6.05 -9.06 -8.52
N TYR A 145 4.79 -8.88 -8.15
CA TYR A 145 4.14 -9.75 -7.17
C TYR A 145 2.67 -9.97 -7.50
N LYS A 146 2.11 -11.07 -6.98
CA LYS A 146 0.67 -11.32 -7.06
C LYS A 146 0.02 -10.70 -5.83
N ASP A 147 -0.84 -9.72 -6.05
CA ASP A 147 -1.69 -9.19 -5.00
C ASP A 147 -2.84 -10.19 -4.76
N GLU A 148 -2.92 -10.72 -3.54
CA GLU A 148 -3.93 -11.73 -3.19
C GLU A 148 -5.34 -11.16 -3.06
N GLN A 149 -5.49 -9.84 -2.90
CA GLN A 149 -6.80 -9.19 -2.81
C GLN A 149 -7.36 -8.92 -4.21
N GLU A 150 -6.57 -8.30 -5.09
CA GLU A 150 -6.94 -8.02 -6.48
C GLU A 150 -6.89 -9.28 -7.36
N LYS A 151 -6.28 -10.36 -6.86
CA LYS A 151 -5.96 -11.59 -7.62
C LYS A 151 -5.22 -11.27 -8.92
N ALA A 152 -4.52 -10.15 -8.95
CA ALA A 152 -3.82 -9.60 -10.11
C ALA A 152 -2.33 -9.51 -9.82
N TYR A 153 -1.53 -9.54 -10.88
CA TYR A 153 -0.11 -9.25 -10.76
C TYR A 153 0.13 -7.75 -10.86
N LEU A 154 0.86 -7.23 -9.88
CA LEU A 154 1.23 -5.83 -9.76
C LEU A 154 2.74 -5.65 -9.88
N VAL A 155 3.14 -4.42 -10.17
CA VAL A 155 4.53 -4.00 -10.34
C VAL A 155 4.80 -2.83 -9.42
N ASP A 156 5.65 -3.03 -8.43
CA ASP A 156 6.26 -1.98 -7.60
C ASP A 156 7.37 -1.31 -8.43
N MET A 157 7.05 -0.17 -9.03
CA MET A 157 7.89 0.44 -10.08
C MET A 157 9.30 0.82 -9.59
N PRO A 158 9.50 1.37 -8.38
CA PRO A 158 10.85 1.66 -7.86
C PRO A 158 11.78 0.42 -7.84
N VAL A 159 11.27 -0.74 -7.39
CA VAL A 159 12.07 -1.98 -7.34
C VAL A 159 12.24 -2.55 -8.75
N PHE A 160 11.14 -2.58 -9.52
CA PHE A 160 11.15 -3.11 -10.87
C PHE A 160 12.08 -2.35 -11.82
N ALA A 161 12.12 -1.01 -11.73
CA ALA A 161 12.99 -0.17 -12.53
C ALA A 161 14.48 -0.42 -12.22
N ALA A 162 14.84 -0.58 -10.95
CA ALA A 162 16.21 -0.92 -10.55
C ALA A 162 16.64 -2.27 -11.15
N TRP A 163 15.78 -3.29 -11.06
CA TRP A 163 16.02 -4.60 -11.65
C TRP A 163 16.06 -4.60 -13.19
N MET A 164 15.19 -3.82 -13.85
CA MET A 164 15.20 -3.66 -15.30
C MET A 164 16.51 -3.04 -15.80
N ASN A 165 17.06 -2.08 -15.06
CA ASN A 165 18.34 -1.46 -15.40
C ASN A 165 19.51 -2.45 -15.33
N THR A 166 19.50 -3.42 -14.39
CA THR A 166 20.54 -4.46 -14.36
C THR A 166 20.46 -5.35 -15.59
N ILE A 167 19.26 -5.73 -16.02
CA ILE A 167 19.07 -6.58 -17.20
C ILE A 167 19.45 -5.87 -18.50
N TRP A 168 19.11 -4.59 -18.64
CA TRP A 168 19.47 -3.83 -19.83
C TRP A 168 20.95 -3.52 -19.93
N ALA A 169 21.63 -3.33 -18.79
CA ALA A 169 23.09 -3.21 -18.77
C ALA A 169 23.78 -4.49 -19.24
N ASP A 170 23.25 -5.66 -18.90
CA ASP A 170 23.80 -6.96 -19.32
C ASP A 170 23.53 -7.29 -20.81
N ALA A 171 22.64 -6.53 -21.48
CA ALA A 171 22.24 -6.75 -22.87
C ALA A 171 22.96 -5.82 -23.88
N LEU A 172 23.76 -4.86 -23.39
CA LEU A 172 24.57 -3.91 -24.17
C LEU A 172 26.05 -4.32 -24.18
#